data_AF-A0A971QHL3-F1
#
_entry.id   AF-A0A971QHL3-F1
#
_cell.length_a   1.000
_cell.length_b   1.000
_cell.length_c   1.000
_cell.angle_alpha   90.00
_cell.angle_beta   90.00
_cell.angle_gamma   90.00
#
_symmetry.space_group_name_H-M   'P 1'
#
loop_
_entity.id
_entity.type
_entity.pdbx_description
1 polymer ?
#
loop_
_entity_poly.entity_id
_entity_poly.type
_entity_poly.pdbx_seq_one_letter_code
_entity_poly.pdbx_strand_id
1 'polypeptide(L)'
;MRVLPDVAALSASLGIAYLFDWEVKDLVWSLWLGSLVLGYLTVLSAIAAGAYVGLQMIRHKEFKKQHRIPAIIIGTAIGLFLLGFFSLHFCAFHAVHSVFLQHFFPVEGMPRDGFGQAFMNPPLLWLLVFRHLVAPYGLFLVAAIIAERNHVFRPLIATVQAVRMERASDVPPEDVARGCPGKKGSSVGDVMTRPYANVIRMHLLIFFFAFCHAMSADSFLVYAVVYLVYLFPWREVRQARSSPKTEADGASTCA
;
A
#
# COMPACT_ATOMS: atom_id res chain seq x y z
N MET A 1 -20.36 9.65 0.76
CA MET A 1 -20.02 9.15 2.12
C MET A 1 -18.87 8.13 2.08
N ARG A 2 -17.70 8.47 1.53
CA ARG A 2 -16.53 7.57 1.42
C ARG A 2 -15.51 7.71 2.55
N VAL A 3 -15.59 8.80 3.32
CA VAL A 3 -14.58 9.23 4.32
C VAL A 3 -14.89 8.71 5.73
N LEU A 4 -16.15 8.33 5.98
CA LEU A 4 -16.64 7.86 7.28
C LEU A 4 -15.84 6.66 7.85
N PRO A 5 -15.53 5.60 7.08
CA PRO A 5 -14.78 4.47 7.62
C PRO A 5 -13.32 4.82 7.94
N ASP A 6 -12.73 5.77 7.20
CA ASP A 6 -11.33 6.17 7.38
C ASP A 6 -11.20 7.08 8.61
N VAL A 7 -12.17 7.99 8.80
CA VAL A 7 -12.29 8.83 10.01
C VAL A 7 -12.63 7.97 11.24
N ALA A 8 -13.48 6.95 11.10
CA ALA A 8 -13.79 6.03 12.19
C ALA A 8 -12.57 5.17 12.58
N ALA A 9 -11.81 4.67 11.60
CA ALA A 9 -10.59 3.91 11.86
C ALA A 9 -9.50 4.79 12.52
N LEU A 10 -9.37 6.05 12.09
CA LEU A 10 -8.49 7.02 12.72
C LEU A 10 -8.91 7.35 14.16
N SER A 11 -10.21 7.55 14.38
CA SER A 11 -10.73 7.85 15.71
C SER A 11 -10.59 6.65 16.64
N ALA A 12 -10.77 5.43 16.11
CA ALA A 12 -10.56 4.20 16.85
C ALA A 12 -9.08 3.99 17.21
N SER A 13 -8.15 4.26 16.29
CA SER A 13 -6.71 4.15 16.58
C SER A 13 -6.24 5.20 17.60
N LEU A 14 -6.73 6.44 17.51
CA LEU A 14 -6.50 7.48 18.53
C LEU A 14 -7.10 7.10 19.88
N GLY A 15 -8.30 6.52 19.88
CA GLY A 15 -8.95 6.03 21.11
C GLY A 15 -8.17 4.90 21.77
N ILE A 16 -7.63 3.95 21.00
CA ILE A 16 -6.78 2.88 21.52
C ILE A 16 -5.48 3.46 22.08
N ALA A 17 -4.82 4.37 21.35
CA ALA A 17 -3.60 5.01 21.84
C ALA A 17 -3.81 5.74 23.17
N TYR A 18 -4.96 6.42 23.33
CA TYR A 18 -5.33 7.11 24.56
C TYR A 18 -5.67 6.14 25.70
N LEU A 19 -6.37 5.04 25.43
CA LEU A 19 -6.75 4.06 26.46
C LEU A 19 -5.57 3.25 27.00
N PHE A 20 -4.51 3.09 26.22
CA PHE A 20 -3.33 2.29 26.57
C PHE A 20 -2.11 3.15 26.94
N ASP A 21 -2.28 4.47 27.12
CA ASP A 21 -1.21 5.42 27.43
C ASP A 21 0.02 5.26 26.50
N TRP A 22 -0.23 5.07 25.20
CA TRP A 22 0.82 4.75 24.24
C TRP A 22 1.84 5.88 24.10
N GLU A 23 3.11 5.51 24.19
CA GLU A 23 4.22 6.43 23.97
C GLU A 23 4.57 6.51 22.48
N VAL A 24 5.50 7.43 22.15
CA VAL A 24 5.97 7.65 20.77
C VAL A 24 6.48 6.37 20.13
N LYS A 25 7.18 5.53 20.92
CA LYS A 25 7.69 4.24 20.46
C LYS A 25 6.55 3.34 19.97
N ASP A 26 5.45 3.25 20.72
CA ASP A 26 4.31 2.40 20.41
C ASP A 26 3.64 2.82 19.11
N LEU A 27 3.54 4.14 18.90
CA LEU A 27 3.03 4.67 17.66
C LEU A 27 3.96 4.33 16.47
N VAL A 28 5.26 4.59 16.59
CA VAL A 28 6.22 4.33 15.51
C VAL A 28 6.24 2.85 15.13
N TRP A 29 6.22 1.96 16.11
CA TRP A 29 6.20 0.51 15.88
C TRP A 29 4.87 0.01 15.32
N SER A 30 3.74 0.60 15.73
CA SER A 30 2.43 0.28 15.14
C SER A 30 2.34 0.70 13.66
N LEU A 31 2.93 1.84 13.29
CA LEU A 31 3.01 2.31 11.90
C LEU A 31 3.95 1.44 11.06
N TRP A 32 5.09 1.04 11.62
CA TRP A 32 6.01 0.10 10.96
C TRP A 32 5.36 -1.28 10.73
N LEU A 33 4.62 -1.78 11.73
CA LEU A 33 3.84 -3.02 11.60
C LEU A 33 2.78 -2.87 10.50
N GLY A 34 2.06 -1.75 10.50
CA GLY A 34 1.09 -1.40 9.48
C GLY A 34 1.71 -1.38 8.08
N SER A 35 2.87 -0.75 7.90
CA SER A 35 3.54 -0.70 6.59
C SER A 35 3.99 -2.08 6.11
N LEU A 36 4.49 -2.93 7.02
CA LEU A 36 4.87 -4.30 6.70
C LEU A 36 3.65 -5.09 6.22
N VAL A 37 2.55 -5.08 6.98
CA VAL A 37 1.36 -5.87 6.66
C VAL A 37 0.65 -5.35 5.41
N LEU A 38 0.37 -4.05 5.34
CA LEU A 38 -0.34 -3.45 4.19
C LEU A 38 0.51 -3.52 2.92
N GLY A 39 1.82 -3.31 3.03
CA GLY A 39 2.75 -3.46 1.91
C GLY A 39 2.77 -4.90 1.40
N TYR A 40 2.86 -5.89 2.30
CA TYR A 40 2.85 -7.30 1.91
C TYR A 40 1.51 -7.73 1.29
N LEU A 41 0.38 -7.30 1.86
CA LEU A 41 -0.94 -7.53 1.27
C LEU A 41 -1.08 -6.89 -0.12
N THR A 42 -0.44 -5.75 -0.36
CA THR A 42 -0.41 -5.10 -1.68
C THR A 42 0.38 -5.93 -2.69
N VAL A 43 1.54 -6.47 -2.29
CA VAL A 43 2.34 -7.39 -3.13
C VAL A 43 1.51 -8.63 -3.48
N LEU A 44 0.85 -9.26 -2.49
CA LEU A 44 -0.03 -10.41 -2.72
C LEU A 44 -1.19 -10.06 -3.66
N SER A 45 -1.81 -8.89 -3.48
CA SER A 45 -2.92 -8.43 -4.31
C SER A 45 -2.49 -8.19 -5.76
N ALA A 46 -1.30 -7.64 -5.99
CA ALA A 46 -0.75 -7.43 -7.33
C ALA A 46 -0.46 -8.76 -8.04
N ILE A 47 0.16 -9.72 -7.34
CA ILE A 47 0.44 -11.05 -7.90
C ILE A 47 -0.87 -11.80 -8.18
N ALA A 48 -1.84 -11.74 -7.26
CA ALA A 48 -3.16 -12.35 -7.44
C ALA A 48 -3.92 -11.72 -8.62
N ALA A 49 -3.84 -10.40 -8.81
CA ALA A 49 -4.43 -9.73 -9.97
C ALA A 49 -3.81 -10.22 -11.28
N GLY A 50 -2.47 -10.34 -11.34
CA GLY A 50 -1.78 -10.90 -12.51
C GLY A 50 -2.16 -12.35 -12.80
N ALA A 51 -2.23 -13.19 -11.76
CA ALA A 51 -2.67 -14.58 -11.87
C ALA A 51 -4.12 -14.69 -12.38
N TYR A 52 -5.02 -13.82 -11.89
CA TYR A 52 -6.41 -13.77 -12.33
C TYR A 52 -6.53 -13.40 -13.82
N VAL A 53 -5.81 -12.37 -14.28
CA VAL A 53 -5.78 -11.99 -15.71
C VAL A 53 -5.23 -13.12 -16.56
N GLY A 54 -4.11 -13.72 -16.14
CA GLY A 54 -3.50 -14.86 -16.85
C GLY A 54 -4.48 -16.02 -16.99
N LEU A 55 -5.19 -16.36 -15.91
CA LEU A 55 -6.21 -17.40 -15.93
C LEU A 55 -7.36 -17.08 -16.90
N GLN A 56 -7.80 -15.83 -16.95
CA GLN A 56 -8.87 -15.40 -17.86
C GLN A 56 -8.44 -15.43 -19.32
N MET A 57 -7.21 -14.99 -19.63
CA MET A 57 -6.64 -15.09 -20.98
C MET A 57 -6.57 -16.55 -21.47
N ILE A 58 -6.12 -17.47 -20.62
CA ILE A 58 -6.00 -18.91 -20.96
C ILE A 58 -7.37 -19.55 -21.17
N ARG A 59 -8.41 -19.05 -20.49
CA ARG A 59 -9.80 -19.50 -20.60
C ARG A 59 -10.57 -18.88 -21.76
N HIS A 60 -10.02 -17.86 -22.43
CA HIS A 60 -10.66 -17.22 -23.58
C HIS A 60 -10.78 -18.20 -24.76
N LYS A 61 -11.89 -18.12 -25.52
CA LYS A 61 -12.21 -19.07 -26.61
C LYS A 61 -11.17 -19.06 -27.73
N GLU A 62 -10.62 -17.90 -28.04
CA GLU A 62 -9.57 -17.69 -29.05
C GLU A 62 -8.18 -18.23 -28.64
N PHE A 63 -7.99 -18.63 -27.38
CA PHE A 63 -6.69 -19.06 -26.90
C PHE A 63 -6.38 -20.50 -27.33
N LYS A 64 -5.45 -20.64 -28.29
CA LYS A 64 -5.03 -21.93 -28.86
C LYS A 64 -4.58 -22.91 -27.77
N LYS A 65 -5.12 -24.13 -27.82
CA LYS A 65 -4.83 -25.20 -26.83
C LYS A 65 -3.33 -25.51 -26.70
N GLN A 66 -2.58 -25.42 -27.79
CA GLN A 66 -1.13 -25.68 -27.83
C GLN A 66 -0.29 -24.76 -26.93
N HIS A 67 -0.76 -23.54 -26.64
CA HIS A 67 0.00 -22.57 -25.83
C HIS A 67 -0.45 -22.54 -24.37
N ARG A 68 -1.47 -23.33 -23.98
CA ARG A 68 -2.06 -23.27 -22.62
C ARG A 68 -1.08 -23.75 -21.56
N ILE A 69 -0.51 -24.93 -21.75
CA ILE A 69 0.46 -25.50 -20.79
C ILE A 69 1.71 -24.62 -20.68
N PRO A 70 2.36 -24.19 -21.78
CA PRO A 70 3.47 -23.25 -21.71
C PRO A 70 3.11 -21.94 -20.99
N ALA A 71 1.94 -21.36 -21.25
CA ALA A 71 1.50 -20.13 -20.59
C ALA A 71 1.29 -20.32 -19.08
N ILE A 72 0.73 -21.45 -18.64
CA ILE A 72 0.58 -21.78 -17.22
C ILE A 72 1.95 -21.92 -16.55
N ILE A 73 2.88 -22.66 -17.17
CA ILE A 73 4.22 -22.89 -16.62
C ILE A 73 4.97 -21.56 -16.48
N ILE A 74 5.01 -20.77 -17.55
CA ILE A 74 5.70 -19.47 -17.57
C ILE A 74 5.04 -18.49 -16.59
N GLY A 75 3.71 -18.38 -16.61
CA GLY A 75 2.98 -17.51 -15.69
C GLY A 75 3.20 -17.87 -14.22
N THR A 76 3.21 -19.18 -13.91
CA THR A 76 3.49 -19.67 -12.56
C THR A 76 4.94 -19.40 -12.15
N ALA A 77 5.90 -19.66 -13.04
CA ALA A 77 7.31 -19.39 -12.79
C ALA A 77 7.57 -17.90 -12.52
N ILE A 78 6.98 -17.00 -13.33
CA ILE A 78 7.06 -15.56 -13.13
C ILE A 78 6.40 -15.17 -11.80
N GLY A 79 5.21 -15.70 -11.48
CA GLY A 79 4.50 -15.42 -10.24
C GLY A 79 5.31 -15.82 -9.00
N LEU A 80 5.91 -17.01 -9.00
CA LEU A 80 6.76 -17.50 -7.91
C LEU A 80 8.06 -16.68 -7.79
N PHE A 81 8.69 -16.34 -8.91
CA PHE A 81 9.87 -15.47 -8.93
C PHE A 81 9.55 -14.11 -8.30
N LEU A 82 8.48 -13.45 -8.74
CA LEU A 82 8.07 -12.15 -8.19
C LEU A 82 7.73 -12.25 -6.70
N LEU A 83 7.01 -13.29 -6.29
CA LEU A 83 6.68 -13.50 -4.88
C LEU A 83 7.94 -13.66 -4.03
N GLY A 84 8.88 -14.50 -4.46
CA GLY A 84 10.14 -14.73 -3.76
C GLY A 84 11.01 -13.48 -3.71
N PHE A 85 11.24 -12.85 -4.86
CA PHE A 85 12.05 -11.63 -4.97
C PHE A 85 11.49 -10.49 -4.12
N PHE A 86 10.19 -10.18 -4.27
CA PHE A 86 9.58 -9.10 -3.48
C PHE A 86 9.51 -9.45 -2.00
N SER A 87 9.26 -10.71 -1.62
CA SER A 87 9.29 -11.10 -0.20
C SER A 87 10.68 -10.91 0.40
N LEU A 88 11.74 -11.39 -0.28
CA LEU A 88 13.12 -11.22 0.18
C LEU A 88 13.49 -9.74 0.29
N HIS A 89 13.27 -8.97 -0.78
CA HIS A 89 13.65 -7.55 -0.82
C HIS A 89 12.87 -6.70 0.17
N PHE A 90 11.54 -6.85 0.20
CA PHE A 90 10.66 -6.07 1.07
C PHE A 90 10.87 -6.38 2.55
N CYS A 91 10.98 -7.66 2.92
CA CYS A 91 11.22 -8.06 4.30
C CYS A 91 12.65 -7.74 4.74
N ALA A 92 13.66 -7.88 3.88
CA ALA A 92 15.03 -7.47 4.21
C ALA A 92 15.11 -5.98 4.53
N PHE A 93 14.42 -5.14 3.75
CA PHE A 93 14.35 -3.70 4.02
C PHE A 93 13.66 -3.38 5.36
N HIS A 94 12.55 -4.05 5.66
CA HIS A 94 11.88 -3.89 6.95
C HIS A 94 12.74 -4.37 8.12
N ALA A 95 13.44 -5.50 7.98
CA ALA A 95 14.34 -6.04 8.99
C ALA A 95 15.51 -5.06 9.28
N VAL A 96 16.11 -4.46 8.25
CA VAL A 96 17.12 -3.41 8.45
C VAL A 96 16.50 -2.19 9.13
N HIS A 97 15.31 -1.78 8.71
CA HIS A 97 14.65 -0.62 9.28
C HIS A 97 14.27 -0.78 10.75
N SER A 98 13.90 -2.00 11.17
CA SER A 98 13.60 -2.28 12.58
C SER A 98 14.83 -2.18 13.47
N VAL A 99 16.05 -2.40 12.94
CA VAL A 99 17.31 -2.14 13.67
C VAL A 99 17.43 -0.65 14.01
N PHE A 100 17.17 0.23 13.04
CA PHE A 100 17.18 1.68 13.27
C PHE A 100 16.10 2.08 14.28
N LEU A 101 14.88 1.57 14.10
CA LEU A 101 13.78 1.87 15.02
C LEU A 101 14.08 1.41 16.45
N GLN A 102 14.66 0.23 16.62
CA GLN A 102 15.00 -0.27 17.95
C GLN A 102 16.11 0.57 18.60
N HIS A 103 16.99 1.20 17.82
CA HIS A 103 18.01 2.10 18.35
C HIS A 103 17.44 3.42 18.87
N PHE A 104 16.46 4.02 18.18
CA PHE A 104 15.86 5.31 18.56
C PHE A 104 14.63 5.18 19.47
N PHE A 105 13.86 4.11 19.31
CA PHE A 105 12.58 3.87 19.97
C PHE A 105 12.53 2.43 20.51
N PRO A 106 13.34 2.09 21.53
CA PRO A 106 13.44 0.73 22.02
C PRO A 106 12.12 0.24 22.63
N VAL A 107 11.65 -0.94 22.20
CA VAL A 107 10.51 -1.62 22.81
C VAL A 107 11.00 -2.67 23.80
N GLU A 108 10.40 -2.69 24.98
CA GLU A 108 10.71 -3.65 26.03
C GLU A 108 10.38 -5.08 25.57
N GLY A 109 11.31 -6.02 25.80
CA GLY A 109 11.13 -7.42 25.39
C GLY A 109 11.44 -7.72 23.91
N MET A 110 11.87 -6.73 23.13
CA MET A 110 12.39 -6.93 21.76
C MET A 110 13.92 -7.19 21.77
N PRO A 111 14.47 -7.97 20.82
CA PRO A 111 15.92 -8.09 20.65
C PRO A 111 16.61 -6.73 20.48
N ARG A 112 17.86 -6.61 20.96
CA ARG A 112 18.62 -5.34 20.93
C ARG A 112 18.94 -4.85 19.52
N ASP A 113 19.04 -5.77 18.57
CA ASP A 113 19.22 -5.54 17.14
C ASP A 113 17.87 -5.45 16.38
N GLY A 114 16.75 -5.26 17.08
CA GLY A 114 15.42 -5.24 16.48
C GLY A 114 15.10 -6.58 15.81
N PHE A 115 14.94 -6.58 14.48
CA PHE A 115 14.79 -7.80 13.68
C PHE A 115 15.93 -7.99 12.67
N GLY A 116 17.11 -7.45 12.94
CA GLY A 116 18.28 -7.57 12.07
C GLY A 116 18.64 -9.02 11.71
N GLN A 117 18.49 -9.96 12.67
CA GLN A 117 18.66 -11.40 12.44
C GLN A 117 17.73 -11.99 11.36
N ALA A 118 16.61 -11.35 11.06
CA ALA A 118 15.69 -11.76 10.01
C ALA A 118 16.01 -11.15 8.64
N PHE A 119 17.16 -10.49 8.48
CA PHE A 119 17.61 -9.98 7.19
C PHE A 119 17.67 -11.10 6.14
N MET A 120 17.04 -10.88 4.99
CA MET A 120 16.86 -11.87 3.92
C MET A 120 16.16 -13.18 4.36
N ASN A 121 15.48 -13.19 5.51
CA ASN A 121 14.72 -14.33 6.01
C ASN A 121 13.26 -13.91 6.31
N PRO A 122 12.39 -13.80 5.28
CA PRO A 122 11.01 -13.38 5.44
C PRO A 122 10.21 -14.22 6.45
N PRO A 123 10.30 -15.57 6.47
CA PRO A 123 9.60 -16.38 7.46
C PRO A 123 9.99 -16.05 8.90
N LEU A 124 11.29 -15.87 9.15
CA LEU A 124 11.78 -15.49 10.48
C LEU A 124 11.31 -14.09 10.88
N LEU A 125 11.29 -13.12 9.94
CA LEU A 125 10.77 -11.78 10.22
C LEU A 125 9.32 -11.85 10.68
N TRP A 126 8.48 -12.56 9.93
CA TRP A 126 7.08 -12.73 10.29
C TRP A 126 6.92 -13.39 11.65
N LEU A 127 7.67 -14.46 11.94
CA LEU A 127 7.64 -15.12 13.24
C LEU A 127 7.96 -14.15 14.40
N LEU A 128 9.01 -13.34 14.26
CA LEU A 128 9.40 -12.36 15.27
C LEU A 128 8.36 -11.25 15.43
N VAL A 129 7.80 -10.77 14.33
CA VAL A 129 6.73 -9.77 14.33
C VAL A 129 5.48 -10.28 15.04
N PHE A 130 5.05 -11.51 14.75
CA PHE A 130 3.91 -12.13 15.43
C PHE A 130 4.16 -12.30 16.93
N ARG A 131 5.39 -12.65 17.31
CA ARG A 131 5.77 -12.84 18.71
C ARG A 131 5.85 -11.54 19.50
N HIS A 132 6.38 -10.46 18.91
CA HIS A 132 6.75 -9.25 19.65
C HIS A 132 5.83 -8.04 19.40
N LEU A 133 5.18 -7.94 18.23
CA LEU A 133 4.46 -6.73 17.83
C LEU A 133 2.96 -6.95 17.63
N VAL A 134 2.52 -8.17 17.30
CA VAL A 134 1.10 -8.42 17.05
C VAL A 134 0.27 -8.41 18.34
N ALA A 135 0.80 -8.89 19.45
CA ALA A 135 0.11 -8.80 20.74
C ALA A 135 -0.13 -7.34 21.20
N PRO A 136 0.89 -6.46 21.24
CA PRO A 136 0.70 -5.07 21.68
C PRO A 136 -0.02 -4.20 20.63
N TYR A 137 0.27 -4.38 19.33
CA TYR A 137 -0.17 -3.44 18.29
C TYR A 137 -1.18 -4.04 17.29
N GLY A 138 -1.58 -5.30 17.47
CA GLY A 138 -2.49 -5.99 16.55
C GLY A 138 -3.89 -5.39 16.47
N LEU A 139 -4.39 -4.80 17.56
CA LEU A 139 -5.69 -4.13 17.54
C LEU A 139 -5.68 -2.89 16.64
N PHE A 140 -4.59 -2.11 16.66
CA PHE A 140 -4.36 -1.01 15.73
C PHE A 140 -4.27 -1.50 14.28
N LEU A 141 -3.63 -2.66 14.06
CA LEU A 141 -3.50 -3.24 12.73
C LEU A 141 -4.87 -3.52 12.09
N VAL A 142 -5.86 -3.99 12.85
CA VAL A 142 -7.22 -4.21 12.34
C VAL A 142 -7.84 -2.89 11.85
N ALA A 143 -7.72 -1.81 12.64
CA ALA A 143 -8.20 -0.50 12.23
C ALA A 143 -7.48 0.02 10.98
N ALA A 144 -6.15 -0.14 10.92
CA ALA A 144 -5.34 0.28 9.78
C ALA A 144 -5.70 -0.50 8.49
N ILE A 145 -5.91 -1.81 8.57
CA ILE A 145 -6.37 -2.62 7.44
C ILE A 145 -7.74 -2.17 6.96
N ILE A 146 -8.66 -1.86 7.88
CA ILE A 146 -9.99 -1.36 7.50
C ILE A 146 -9.88 -0.02 6.80
N ALA A 147 -9.08 0.93 7.31
CA ALA A 147 -8.86 2.24 6.65
C ALA A 147 -8.29 2.07 5.24
N GLU A 148 -7.23 1.27 5.10
CA GLU A 148 -6.46 1.16 3.86
C GLU A 148 -6.99 0.09 2.90
N ARG A 149 -8.11 -0.59 3.23
CA ARG A 149 -8.68 -1.70 2.43
C ARG A 149 -8.87 -1.33 0.97
N ASN A 150 -9.32 -0.11 0.69
CA ASN A 150 -9.57 0.34 -0.68
C ASN A 150 -8.27 0.58 -1.44
N HIS A 151 -7.15 0.86 -0.77
CA HIS A 151 -5.86 1.07 -1.41
C HIS A 151 -5.14 -0.26 -1.65
N VAL A 152 -5.15 -1.16 -0.66
CA VAL A 152 -4.53 -2.48 -0.74
C VAL A 152 -5.17 -3.34 -1.83
N PHE A 153 -6.50 -3.39 -1.87
CA PHE A 153 -7.22 -4.24 -2.82
C PHE A 153 -7.52 -3.54 -4.15
N ARG A 154 -7.12 -2.28 -4.34
CA ARG A 154 -7.39 -1.50 -5.56
C ARG A 154 -6.91 -2.19 -6.84
N PRO A 155 -5.67 -2.72 -6.92
CA PRO A 155 -5.20 -3.43 -8.11
C PRO A 155 -6.08 -4.65 -8.42
N LEU A 156 -6.45 -5.41 -7.39
CA LEU A 156 -7.28 -6.60 -7.55
C LEU A 156 -8.72 -6.25 -7.98
N ILE A 157 -9.34 -5.29 -7.28
CA ILE A 157 -10.72 -4.86 -7.53
C ILE A 157 -10.84 -4.24 -8.94
N ALA A 158 -9.91 -3.37 -9.32
CA ALA A 158 -9.91 -2.73 -10.64
C ALA A 158 -9.81 -3.78 -11.76
N THR A 159 -8.94 -4.77 -11.59
CA THR A 159 -8.77 -5.86 -12.55
C THR A 159 -10.01 -6.75 -12.63
N VAL A 160 -10.59 -7.14 -11.50
CA VAL A 160 -11.83 -7.94 -11.47
C VAL A 160 -12.99 -7.19 -12.13
N GLN A 161 -13.11 -5.88 -11.89
CA GLN A 161 -14.12 -5.04 -12.52
C GLN A 161 -13.89 -4.91 -14.03
N ALA A 162 -12.65 -4.70 -14.48
CA ALA A 162 -12.31 -4.60 -15.90
C ALA A 162 -12.66 -5.89 -16.66
N VAL A 163 -12.24 -7.06 -16.14
CA VAL A 163 -12.57 -8.37 -16.73
C VAL A 163 -14.08 -8.62 -16.73
N ARG A 164 -14.79 -8.22 -15.66
CA ARG A 164 -16.25 -8.38 -15.58
C ARG A 164 -16.97 -7.50 -16.59
N MET A 165 -16.50 -6.28 -16.83
CA MET A 165 -17.06 -5.37 -17.84
C MET A 165 -16.80 -5.86 -19.26
N GLU A 166 -15.58 -6.36 -19.55
CA GLU A 166 -15.23 -6.96 -20.84
C GLU A 166 -16.12 -8.17 -21.15
N ARG A 167 -16.40 -9.02 -20.14
CA ARG A 167 -17.31 -10.17 -20.29
C ARG A 167 -18.79 -9.80 -20.40
N ALA A 168 -19.19 -8.64 -19.87
CA ALA A 168 -20.57 -8.15 -19.96
C ALA A 168 -20.84 -7.43 -21.29
N SER A 169 -19.79 -6.93 -21.93
CA SER A 169 -19.84 -6.28 -23.23
C SER A 169 -19.47 -7.29 -24.31
N ASP A 170 -20.39 -8.19 -24.67
CA ASP A 170 -20.35 -8.98 -25.91
C ASP A 170 -20.57 -8.03 -27.13
N VAL A 171 -19.73 -7.01 -27.26
CA VAL A 171 -19.70 -6.10 -28.42
C VAL A 171 -18.52 -6.56 -29.29
N PRO A 172 -18.73 -6.81 -30.58
CA PRO A 172 -17.70 -7.37 -31.47
C PRO A 172 -16.47 -6.45 -31.57
N PRO A 173 -15.29 -7.00 -31.94
CA PRO A 173 -13.99 -6.36 -31.74
C PRO A 173 -13.70 -5.14 -32.64
N GLU A 174 -14.67 -4.66 -33.41
CA GLU A 174 -14.44 -3.59 -34.40
C GLU A 174 -14.56 -2.17 -33.81
N ASP A 175 -15.26 -1.99 -32.68
CA ASP A 175 -15.49 -0.65 -32.11
C ASP A 175 -14.46 -0.20 -31.07
N VAL A 176 -13.57 -1.08 -30.61
CA VAL A 176 -12.47 -0.69 -29.70
C VAL A 176 -11.31 -0.03 -30.46
N ALA A 177 -11.27 -0.13 -31.80
CA ALA A 177 -10.24 0.47 -32.65
C ALA A 177 -10.45 1.97 -32.94
N ARG A 178 -11.55 2.59 -32.48
CA ARG A 178 -11.83 4.04 -32.69
C ARG A 178 -12.18 4.83 -31.43
N GLY A 179 -11.55 4.50 -30.30
CA GLY A 179 -11.62 5.28 -29.06
C GLY A 179 -10.41 6.19 -28.84
N CYS A 180 -10.51 7.44 -29.29
CA CYS A 180 -9.72 8.65 -28.98
C CYS A 180 -8.29 8.51 -28.36
N PRO A 181 -7.24 9.02 -29.03
CA PRO A 181 -5.88 9.08 -28.49
C PRO A 181 -5.79 10.22 -27.46
N GLY A 182 -5.82 9.88 -26.16
CA GLY A 182 -5.94 10.93 -25.15
C GLY A 182 -5.70 10.52 -23.71
N LYS A 183 -4.77 9.61 -23.42
CA LYS A 183 -4.16 9.54 -22.07
C LYS A 183 -2.76 8.98 -22.19
N LYS A 184 -1.77 9.85 -21.93
CA LYS A 184 -0.34 9.53 -21.84
C LYS A 184 -0.17 8.15 -21.20
N GLY A 185 0.36 7.20 -21.97
CA GLY A 185 0.76 5.91 -21.46
C GLY A 185 1.62 6.13 -20.23
N SER A 186 1.19 5.62 -19.08
CA SER A 186 2.03 5.59 -17.89
C SER A 186 3.26 4.79 -18.25
N SER A 187 4.39 5.48 -18.40
CA SER A 187 5.70 4.87 -18.64
C SER A 187 5.88 3.68 -17.69
N VAL A 188 6.53 2.61 -18.14
CA VAL A 188 6.87 1.45 -17.30
C VAL A 188 7.51 1.89 -15.98
N GLY A 189 8.23 3.03 -15.99
CA GLY A 189 8.76 3.67 -14.79
C GLY A 189 7.70 4.24 -13.83
N ASP A 190 6.58 4.80 -14.30
CA ASP A 190 5.46 5.28 -13.45
C ASP A 190 4.68 4.10 -12.84
N VAL A 191 4.62 2.97 -13.54
CA VAL A 191 4.03 1.72 -13.00
C VAL A 191 4.94 1.10 -11.94
N MET A 192 6.27 1.11 -12.15
CA MET A 192 7.23 0.58 -11.19
C MET A 192 7.46 1.49 -9.98
N THR A 193 7.34 2.82 -10.08
CA THR A 193 7.67 3.74 -8.96
C THR A 193 6.51 3.98 -7.99
N ARG A 194 5.25 3.85 -8.46
CA ARG A 194 4.05 4.04 -7.63
C ARG A 194 3.99 3.19 -6.35
N PRO A 195 4.38 1.90 -6.33
CA PRO A 195 4.42 1.10 -5.10
C PRO A 195 5.49 1.60 -4.12
N TYR A 196 6.61 2.12 -4.62
CA TYR A 196 7.73 2.56 -3.78
C TYR A 196 7.48 3.92 -3.14
N ALA A 197 6.72 4.81 -3.79
CA ALA A 197 6.47 6.16 -3.28
C ALA A 197 5.82 6.16 -1.88
N ASN A 198 4.92 5.21 -1.60
CA ASN A 198 4.28 5.14 -0.28
C ASN A 198 5.25 4.60 0.79
N VAL A 199 6.06 3.60 0.44
CA VAL A 199 7.10 3.05 1.32
C VAL A 199 8.17 4.09 1.62
N ILE A 200 8.69 4.77 0.58
CA ILE A 200 9.71 5.83 0.72
C ILE A 200 9.19 6.96 1.59
N ARG A 201 7.92 7.39 1.40
CA ARG A 201 7.29 8.41 2.25
C ARG A 201 7.33 8.00 3.74
N MET A 202 6.99 6.75 4.05
CA MET A 202 7.04 6.26 5.44
C MET A 202 8.47 6.18 6.00
N HIS A 203 9.46 5.81 5.17
CA HIS A 203 10.85 5.68 5.61
C HIS A 203 11.52 7.04 5.82
N LEU A 204 11.27 8.01 4.93
CA LEU A 204 11.80 9.37 5.08
C LEU A 204 11.28 10.03 6.36
N LEU A 205 10.05 9.74 6.77
CA LEU A 205 9.49 10.25 8.03
C LEU A 205 10.15 9.60 9.24
N ILE A 206 10.46 8.31 9.20
CA ILE A 206 11.15 7.63 10.30
C ILE A 206 12.59 8.15 10.43
N PHE A 207 13.30 8.38 9.32
CA PHE A 207 14.61 9.05 9.34
C PHE A 207 14.51 10.50 9.84
N PHE A 208 13.43 11.21 9.49
CA PHE A 208 13.17 12.56 9.98
C PHE A 208 12.89 12.57 11.50
N PHE A 209 12.14 11.61 12.03
CA PHE A 209 11.92 11.43 13.47
C PHE A 209 13.23 11.12 14.21
N ALA A 210 14.06 10.21 13.66
CA ALA A 210 15.37 9.91 14.21
C ALA A 210 16.27 11.17 14.25
N PHE A 211 16.24 11.99 13.20
CA PHE A 211 16.98 13.25 13.15
C PHE A 211 16.44 14.30 14.13
N CYS A 212 15.12 14.43 14.28
CA CYS A 212 14.51 15.35 15.24
C CYS A 212 14.80 14.97 16.69
N HIS A 213 14.74 13.67 17.00
CA HIS A 213 15.07 13.15 18.33
C HIS A 213 16.58 13.33 18.64
N ALA A 214 17.46 13.12 17.65
CA ALA A 214 18.89 13.37 17.79
C ALA A 214 19.25 14.85 18.05
N MET A 215 18.34 15.79 17.73
CA MET A 215 18.50 17.22 18.02
C MET A 215 17.78 17.68 19.31
N SER A 216 17.25 16.74 20.13
CA SER A 216 16.53 17.04 21.38
C SER A 216 15.36 18.02 21.21
N ALA A 217 14.73 18.04 20.04
CA ALA A 217 13.54 18.84 19.76
C ALA A 217 12.27 18.09 20.21
N ASP A 218 12.22 17.68 21.47
CA ASP A 218 11.15 16.87 22.06
C ASP A 218 9.93 17.73 22.41
N SER A 219 9.33 18.36 21.40
CA SER A 219 8.19 19.27 21.57
C SER A 219 6.94 18.71 20.90
N PHE A 220 5.82 18.70 21.63
CA PHE A 220 4.45 18.38 21.19
C PHE A 220 4.08 18.93 19.78
N LEU A 221 4.68 20.07 19.40
CA LEU A 221 4.55 20.71 18.09
C LEU A 221 5.08 19.89 16.90
N VAL A 222 6.17 19.14 17.07
CA VAL A 222 6.70 18.24 16.02
C VAL A 222 5.70 17.11 15.78
N TYR A 223 5.08 16.60 16.85
CA TYR A 223 4.03 15.57 16.79
C TYR A 223 2.77 16.04 16.07
N ALA A 224 2.30 17.26 16.36
CA ALA A 224 1.13 17.85 15.71
C ALA A 224 1.34 18.08 14.21
N VAL A 225 2.52 18.57 13.81
CA VAL A 225 2.86 18.79 12.40
C VAL A 225 2.94 17.47 11.63
N VAL A 226 3.49 16.42 12.22
CA VAL A 226 3.59 15.13 11.52
C VAL A 226 2.23 14.46 11.39
N TYR A 227 1.38 14.48 12.42
CA TYR A 227 -0.01 14.01 12.30
C TYR A 227 -0.76 14.78 11.20
N LEU A 228 -0.57 16.10 11.12
CA LEU A 228 -1.19 16.97 10.11
C LEU A 228 -0.59 16.77 8.71
N VAL A 229 0.65 16.31 8.56
CA VAL A 229 1.23 15.94 7.27
C VAL A 229 0.84 14.51 6.85
N TYR A 230 0.63 13.62 7.82
CA TYR A 230 0.42 12.19 7.60
C TYR A 230 -1.04 11.82 7.37
N LEU A 231 -1.94 12.26 8.26
CA LEU A 231 -3.35 11.88 8.27
C LEU A 231 -4.25 12.87 7.55
N PHE A 232 -3.78 14.11 7.39
CA PHE A 232 -4.57 15.10 6.68
C PHE A 232 -4.70 14.71 5.21
N PRO A 233 -5.91 14.71 4.64
CA PRO A 233 -6.17 14.22 3.29
C PRO A 233 -5.72 15.25 2.25
N TRP A 234 -4.40 15.45 2.12
CA TRP A 234 -3.78 16.38 1.16
C TRP A 234 -4.22 16.13 -0.28
N ARG A 235 -4.63 14.89 -0.59
CA ARG A 235 -5.23 14.54 -1.89
C ARG A 235 -6.57 15.21 -2.10
N GLU A 236 -7.45 15.24 -1.10
CA GLU A 236 -8.77 15.87 -1.24
C GLU A 236 -8.64 17.39 -1.29
N VAL A 237 -7.71 17.99 -0.53
CA VAL A 237 -7.39 19.42 -0.65
C VAL A 237 -6.82 19.75 -2.02
N ARG A 238 -5.95 18.88 -2.57
CA ARG A 238 -5.43 19.06 -3.93
C ARG A 238 -6.52 18.88 -4.99
N GLN A 239 -7.47 17.96 -4.79
CA GLN A 239 -8.60 17.72 -5.70
C GLN A 239 -9.67 18.83 -5.63
N ALA A 240 -9.89 19.40 -4.44
CA ALA A 240 -10.74 20.57 -4.23
C ALA A 240 -10.14 21.83 -4.85
N ARG A 241 -8.81 22.02 -4.78
CA ARG A 241 -8.10 23.11 -5.49
C ARG A 241 -8.00 22.91 -6.99
N SER A 242 -8.10 21.67 -7.49
CA SER A 242 -8.07 21.33 -8.91
C SER A 242 -9.46 21.06 -9.51
N SER A 243 -10.52 21.41 -8.79
CA SER A 243 -11.81 21.74 -9.39
C SER A 243 -11.85 23.26 -9.57
N PRO A 244 -11.41 23.81 -10.72
CA PRO A 244 -11.77 25.18 -11.04
C PRO A 244 -13.30 25.21 -11.12
N LYS A 245 -13.90 26.23 -10.51
CA LYS A 245 -15.29 26.62 -10.71
C LYS A 245 -15.63 26.50 -12.21
N THR A 246 -16.38 25.47 -12.59
CA THR A 246 -17.09 25.42 -13.87
C THR A 246 -18.54 25.79 -13.59
N GLU A 247 -18.72 26.96 -12.97
CA GLU A 247 -20.01 27.55 -12.66
C GLU A 247 -19.82 29.08 -12.58
N ALA A 248 -19.44 29.65 -13.73
CA ALA A 248 -19.58 31.05 -14.10
C ALA A 248 -19.12 31.18 -15.56
N ASP A 249 -20.04 30.85 -16.48
CA ASP A 249 -20.22 31.48 -17.79
C ASP A 249 -21.01 30.52 -18.68
N GLY A 250 -22.31 30.49 -18.45
CA GLY A 250 -23.23 30.21 -19.53
C GLY A 250 -23.30 31.44 -20.42
N ALA A 251 -22.84 31.32 -21.67
CA ALA A 251 -23.47 31.89 -22.86
C ALA A 251 -22.59 31.62 -24.09
N SER A 252 -23.26 31.23 -25.19
CA SER A 252 -22.78 31.24 -26.58
C SER A 252 -21.86 30.07 -26.97
N THR A 253 -22.11 29.27 -28.00
CA THR A 253 -23.14 29.22 -29.05
C THR A 253 -22.96 27.85 -29.72
N CYS A 254 -24.05 27.13 -29.99
CA CYS A 254 -24.04 26.11 -31.04
C CYS A 254 -23.98 26.82 -32.39
N ALA A 255 -23.08 26.38 -33.26
CA ALA A 255 -23.21 26.35 -34.70
C ALA A 255 -22.28 25.24 -35.22
#